data_AF-A0A553MND7-F1
#
_entry.id   AF-A0A553MND7-F1
#
_cell.length_a   1.000
_cell.length_b   1.000
_cell.length_c   1.000
_cell.angle_alpha   90.00
_cell.angle_beta   90.00
_cell.angle_gamma   90.00
#
_symmetry.space_group_name_H-M   'P 1'
#
loop_
_entity.id
_entity.type
_entity.pdbx_description
1 polymer ?
#
loop_
_entity_poly.entity_id
_entity_poly.type
_entity_poly.pdbx_seq_one_letter_code
_entity_poly.pdbx_strand_id
1 'polypeptide(L)'
;MSNPTPESKPGNTDNPRVFFDVDIGDERVGRIVFELFADVVPKTAENFRALCTGEKGIGKSTGKPLHFKGCPFHRIIKKFMVQGGDFSNQNGTGGESIYGEKFEDENFHYKHDKEGLLSMANAGPNTNGSQFFITTVPTPHLDGKHVVFGQLMKGMGVVKMLEEMETKEDNPVKPCVIAECGEHKAGDDWGIAPNDGSGDTYPDFPEDADVDFKDAGKVLSVAEDVKNLGNNFFKAQNWEFAIKKYSKALRYLEMCGNTLDDEEVQKKLEPTALICILNTAACKLKLNLWQEALESCDEALELNQTNTKALFRRAQAWQGLKEFNKAMLDLKKAQEIAPEDKGYQVRSIANEMQKVKLQVKEEKEKEKKIYAKMFA
;
A
#
# COMPACT_ATOMS: atom_id res chain seq x y z
N MET A 1 -11.10 -29.47 20.76
CA MET A 1 -10.83 -28.18 21.42
C MET A 1 -9.99 -27.36 20.45
N SER A 2 -10.38 -26.12 20.19
CA SER A 2 -9.65 -25.19 19.32
C SER A 2 -8.59 -24.44 20.13
N ASN A 3 -7.38 -24.32 19.58
CA ASN A 3 -6.22 -23.68 20.16
C ASN A 3 -5.98 -22.28 19.56
N PRO A 4 -5.34 -21.36 20.30
CA PRO A 4 -4.86 -20.11 19.74
C PRO A 4 -3.86 -20.34 18.59
N THR A 5 -3.79 -19.41 17.64
CA THR A 5 -2.80 -19.50 16.56
C THR A 5 -1.38 -19.15 17.04
N PRO A 6 -0.31 -19.66 16.38
CA PRO A 6 1.06 -19.35 16.78
C PRO A 6 1.34 -17.84 16.70
N GLU A 7 1.91 -17.23 17.75
CA GLU A 7 2.29 -15.81 17.69
C GLU A 7 3.56 -15.58 16.86
N SER A 8 4.48 -16.54 16.89
CA SER A 8 5.74 -16.47 16.14
C SER A 8 5.51 -16.64 14.63
N LYS A 9 6.40 -16.03 13.84
CA LYS A 9 6.43 -16.08 12.39
C LYS A 9 7.84 -16.47 11.93
N PRO A 10 8.10 -17.75 11.61
CA PRO A 10 7.13 -18.85 11.52
C PRO A 10 6.75 -19.42 12.91
N GLY A 11 5.62 -20.11 12.96
CA GLY A 11 5.19 -20.96 14.07
C GLY A 11 6.07 -22.22 14.18
N ASN A 12 6.39 -22.80 13.03
CA ASN A 12 7.30 -23.94 12.90
C ASN A 12 8.25 -23.75 11.71
N THR A 13 9.57 -23.88 11.92
CA THR A 13 10.57 -23.65 10.87
C THR A 13 10.56 -24.69 9.76
N ASP A 14 9.99 -25.88 10.02
CA ASP A 14 9.89 -26.97 9.05
C ASP A 14 8.66 -26.82 8.13
N ASN A 15 7.74 -25.90 8.47
CA ASN A 15 6.56 -25.67 7.67
C ASN A 15 6.90 -25.06 6.30
N PRO A 16 6.19 -25.48 5.22
CA PRO A 16 6.34 -24.88 3.91
C PRO A 16 6.01 -23.38 3.93
N ARG A 17 6.75 -22.63 3.11
CA ARG A 17 6.48 -21.21 2.87
C ARG A 17 6.12 -21.01 1.42
N VAL A 18 5.13 -20.17 1.16
CA VAL A 18 4.68 -19.83 -0.19
C VAL A 18 4.51 -18.34 -0.32
N PHE A 19 4.51 -17.83 -1.55
CA PHE A 19 4.36 -16.40 -1.80
C PHE A 19 3.36 -16.10 -2.91
N PHE A 20 2.79 -14.91 -2.85
CA PHE A 20 2.05 -14.25 -3.92
C PHE A 20 2.69 -12.90 -4.22
N ASP A 21 3.03 -12.65 -5.48
CA ASP A 21 3.26 -11.30 -5.99
C ASP A 21 1.93 -10.77 -6.51
N VAL A 22 1.49 -9.62 -6.00
CA VAL A 22 0.15 -9.08 -6.23
C VAL A 22 0.21 -7.87 -7.14
N ASP A 23 -0.68 -7.85 -8.13
CA ASP A 23 -0.95 -6.67 -8.96
C ASP A 23 -2.33 -6.08 -8.60
N ILE A 24 -2.42 -4.75 -8.54
CA ILE A 24 -3.69 -4.00 -8.46
C ILE A 24 -3.77 -3.10 -9.70
N GLY A 25 -4.78 -3.32 -10.54
CA GLY A 25 -4.80 -2.78 -11.89
C GLY A 25 -3.61 -3.31 -12.68
N ASP A 26 -2.81 -2.39 -13.24
CA ASP A 26 -1.61 -2.71 -14.02
C ASP A 26 -0.30 -2.51 -13.22
N GLU A 27 -0.40 -2.43 -11.90
CA GLU A 27 0.74 -2.14 -11.03
C GLU A 27 1.04 -3.27 -10.04
N ARG A 28 2.31 -3.71 -9.98
CA ARG A 28 2.85 -4.55 -8.91
C ARG A 28 2.85 -3.79 -7.59
N VAL A 29 2.05 -4.24 -6.63
CA VAL A 29 1.94 -3.60 -5.31
C VAL A 29 2.78 -4.26 -4.22
N GLY A 30 3.22 -5.50 -4.42
CA GLY A 30 4.18 -6.15 -3.52
C GLY A 30 4.00 -7.66 -3.42
N ARG A 31 4.72 -8.24 -2.47
CA ARG A 31 4.73 -9.68 -2.18
C ARG A 31 4.09 -9.98 -0.84
N ILE A 32 3.26 -11.02 -0.78
CA ILE A 32 2.75 -11.62 0.44
C ILE A 32 3.45 -12.97 0.62
N VAL A 33 3.95 -13.26 1.82
CA VAL A 33 4.57 -14.55 2.15
C VAL A 33 3.80 -15.21 3.28
N PHE A 34 3.46 -16.48 3.09
CA PHE A 34 2.70 -17.29 4.04
C PHE A 34 3.55 -18.44 4.57
N GLU A 35 3.35 -18.77 5.84
CA GLU A 35 3.62 -20.09 6.39
C GLU A 35 2.36 -20.95 6.23
N LEU A 36 2.54 -22.22 5.86
CA LEU A 36 1.47 -23.22 5.81
C LEU A 36 1.65 -24.22 6.95
N PHE A 37 0.62 -24.42 7.78
CA PHE A 37 0.65 -25.28 8.97
C PHE A 37 0.61 -26.78 8.62
N ALA A 38 1.60 -27.26 7.87
CA ALA A 38 1.69 -28.65 7.41
C ALA A 38 1.87 -29.65 8.55
N ASP A 39 2.39 -29.20 9.69
CA ASP A 39 2.47 -29.96 10.94
C ASP A 39 1.10 -30.23 11.59
N VAL A 40 0.07 -29.42 11.29
CA VAL A 40 -1.28 -29.53 11.87
C VAL A 40 -2.33 -29.96 10.85
N VAL A 41 -2.25 -29.45 9.63
CA VAL A 41 -3.18 -29.70 8.50
C VAL A 41 -2.42 -30.04 7.22
N PRO A 42 -1.69 -31.17 7.19
CA PRO A 42 -0.81 -31.52 6.06
C PRO A 42 -1.53 -31.60 4.72
N LYS A 43 -2.78 -32.09 4.66
CA LYS A 43 -3.51 -32.18 3.39
C LYS A 43 -3.93 -30.79 2.88
N THR A 44 -4.41 -29.94 3.78
CA THR A 44 -4.83 -28.57 3.44
C THR A 44 -3.63 -27.73 3.01
N ALA A 45 -2.51 -27.85 3.73
CA ALA A 45 -1.25 -27.20 3.40
C ALA A 45 -0.67 -27.68 2.05
N GLU A 46 -0.61 -29.00 1.80
CA GLU A 46 -0.10 -29.54 0.53
C GLU A 46 -0.98 -29.14 -0.67
N ASN A 47 -2.31 -29.09 -0.49
CA ASN A 47 -3.22 -28.55 -1.52
C ASN A 47 -2.83 -27.13 -1.91
N PHE A 48 -2.69 -26.24 -0.93
CA PHE A 48 -2.38 -24.84 -1.19
C PHE A 48 -0.97 -24.66 -1.77
N ARG A 49 0.03 -25.37 -1.22
CA ARG A 49 1.42 -25.34 -1.72
C ARG A 49 1.49 -25.73 -3.19
N ALA A 50 0.87 -26.86 -3.55
CA ALA A 50 0.85 -27.35 -4.92
C ALA A 50 0.10 -26.42 -5.88
N LEU A 51 -0.97 -25.76 -5.42
CA LEU A 51 -1.67 -24.73 -6.19
C LEU A 51 -0.84 -23.43 -6.33
N CYS A 52 0.11 -23.15 -5.43
CA CYS A 52 1.07 -22.07 -5.61
C CYS A 52 2.14 -22.40 -6.65
N THR A 53 2.58 -23.67 -6.76
CA THR A 53 3.62 -24.09 -7.72
C THR A 53 3.09 -24.49 -9.08
N GLY A 54 1.82 -24.88 -9.17
CA GLY A 54 1.22 -25.39 -10.41
C GLY A 54 1.66 -26.81 -10.77
N GLU A 55 2.37 -27.52 -9.88
CA GLU A 55 3.07 -28.76 -10.20
C GLU A 55 2.15 -29.95 -10.54
N LYS A 56 0.87 -29.88 -10.17
CA LYS A 56 -0.10 -30.98 -10.38
C LYS A 56 -0.79 -30.94 -11.75
N GLY A 57 -0.41 -30.01 -12.62
CA GLY A 57 -0.87 -29.96 -14.01
C GLY A 57 -2.29 -29.44 -14.16
N ILE A 58 -3.11 -30.13 -14.96
CA ILE A 58 -4.47 -29.71 -15.31
C ILE A 58 -5.50 -30.38 -14.40
N GLY A 59 -6.40 -29.59 -13.85
CA GLY A 59 -7.50 -30.03 -13.02
C GLY A 59 -8.54 -30.82 -13.82
N LYS A 60 -9.05 -31.90 -13.22
CA LYS A 60 -9.91 -32.87 -13.93
C LYS A 60 -11.33 -32.35 -14.11
N SER A 61 -11.84 -31.59 -13.14
CA SER A 61 -13.21 -31.08 -13.15
C SER A 61 -13.31 -29.78 -13.94
N THR A 62 -12.31 -28.90 -13.86
CA THR A 62 -12.32 -27.57 -14.48
C THR A 62 -11.66 -27.54 -15.85
N GLY A 63 -10.74 -28.48 -16.14
CA GLY A 63 -9.91 -28.45 -17.34
C GLY A 63 -8.91 -27.27 -17.39
N LYS A 64 -8.68 -26.59 -16.26
CA LYS A 64 -7.76 -25.45 -16.12
C LYS A 64 -6.50 -25.88 -15.34
N PRO A 65 -5.37 -25.18 -15.47
CA PRO A 65 -4.20 -25.42 -14.63
C PRO A 65 -4.56 -25.33 -13.14
N LEU A 66 -4.10 -26.29 -12.35
CA LEU A 66 -4.16 -26.29 -10.87
C LEU A 66 -3.13 -25.29 -10.33
N HIS A 67 -3.33 -24.00 -10.58
CA HIS A 67 -2.33 -22.96 -10.32
C HIS A 67 -3.00 -21.62 -10.00
N PHE A 68 -2.50 -20.92 -8.97
CA PHE A 68 -3.01 -19.59 -8.58
C PHE A 68 -2.50 -18.44 -9.43
N LYS A 69 -1.46 -18.63 -10.25
CA LYS A 69 -0.94 -17.57 -11.13
C LYS A 69 -2.04 -17.07 -12.08
N GLY A 70 -2.30 -15.76 -12.02
CA GLY A 70 -3.36 -15.08 -12.76
C GLY A 70 -4.75 -15.15 -12.10
N CYS A 71 -4.89 -15.79 -10.94
CA CYS A 71 -6.15 -15.85 -10.22
C CYS A 71 -6.45 -14.52 -9.51
N PRO A 72 -7.68 -13.98 -9.60
CA PRO A 72 -8.04 -12.77 -8.90
C PRO A 72 -8.47 -13.00 -7.44
N PHE A 73 -8.35 -11.94 -6.66
CA PHE A 73 -9.12 -11.74 -5.44
C PHE A 73 -10.51 -11.21 -5.83
N HIS A 74 -11.48 -12.12 -5.92
CA HIS A 74 -12.81 -11.82 -6.47
C HIS A 74 -13.81 -11.34 -5.42
N ARG A 75 -13.44 -11.35 -4.14
CA ARG A 75 -14.30 -10.89 -3.05
C ARG A 75 -13.48 -10.29 -1.91
N ILE A 76 -13.72 -9.03 -1.60
CA ILE A 76 -13.01 -8.26 -0.57
C ILE A 76 -14.04 -7.57 0.31
N ILE A 77 -13.96 -7.79 1.61
CA ILE A 77 -14.82 -7.14 2.60
C ILE A 77 -13.94 -6.46 3.63
N LYS A 78 -14.01 -5.13 3.66
CA LYS A 78 -13.28 -4.29 4.60
C LYS A 78 -13.61 -4.65 6.05
N LYS A 79 -12.58 -4.72 6.88
CA LYS A 79 -12.62 -5.18 8.28
C LYS A 79 -13.19 -6.58 8.45
N PHE A 80 -12.90 -7.45 7.49
CA PHE A 80 -13.26 -8.86 7.56
C PHE A 80 -12.19 -9.75 6.90
N MET A 81 -12.14 -9.78 5.56
CA MET A 81 -11.26 -10.68 4.82
C MET A 81 -11.08 -10.31 3.34
N VAL A 82 -10.04 -10.87 2.73
CA VAL A 82 -9.73 -10.84 1.29
C VAL A 82 -9.76 -12.28 0.76
N GLN A 83 -10.65 -12.59 -0.18
CA GLN A 83 -10.90 -13.93 -0.71
C GLN A 83 -10.47 -14.07 -2.18
N GLY A 84 -9.83 -15.21 -2.49
CA GLY A 84 -9.34 -15.56 -3.82
C GLY A 84 -9.39 -17.07 -4.07
N GLY A 85 -8.64 -17.54 -5.07
CA GLY A 85 -8.41 -18.96 -5.34
C GLY A 85 -9.42 -19.65 -6.27
N ASP A 86 -10.39 -18.92 -6.84
CA ASP A 86 -11.19 -19.43 -7.97
C ASP A 86 -10.45 -19.18 -9.29
N PHE A 87 -9.48 -20.04 -9.59
CA PHE A 87 -8.68 -19.95 -10.81
C PHE A 87 -9.46 -20.28 -12.09
N SER A 88 -10.69 -20.79 -11.98
CA SER A 88 -11.46 -21.32 -13.11
C SER A 88 -12.53 -20.35 -13.62
N ASN A 89 -13.42 -19.89 -12.73
CA ASN A 89 -14.53 -18.98 -13.05
C ASN A 89 -14.28 -17.57 -12.54
N GLN A 90 -13.28 -17.38 -11.67
CA GLN A 90 -12.81 -16.08 -11.18
C GLN A 90 -13.88 -15.24 -10.46
N ASN A 91 -14.92 -15.88 -9.92
CA ASN A 91 -16.07 -15.19 -9.33
C ASN A 91 -16.63 -15.90 -8.08
N GLY A 92 -15.93 -16.91 -7.57
CA GLY A 92 -16.29 -17.65 -6.37
C GLY A 92 -17.17 -18.88 -6.62
N THR A 93 -17.54 -19.17 -7.87
CA THR A 93 -18.37 -20.33 -8.23
C THR A 93 -17.57 -21.57 -8.65
N GLY A 94 -16.25 -21.42 -8.85
CA GLY A 94 -15.39 -22.48 -9.34
C GLY A 94 -14.23 -22.83 -8.42
N GLY A 95 -13.18 -23.39 -9.02
CA GLY A 95 -12.01 -23.94 -8.37
C GLY A 95 -12.15 -25.45 -8.14
N GLU A 96 -11.02 -26.12 -7.98
CA GLU A 96 -10.95 -27.51 -7.53
C GLU A 96 -9.65 -27.75 -6.76
N SER A 97 -9.64 -28.74 -5.88
CA SER A 97 -8.44 -29.13 -5.14
C SER A 97 -7.52 -30.04 -5.96
N ILE A 98 -6.29 -30.24 -5.50
CA ILE A 98 -5.39 -31.23 -6.09
C ILE A 98 -5.86 -32.69 -5.88
N TYR A 99 -6.86 -32.90 -5.01
CA TYR A 99 -7.42 -34.21 -4.68
C TYR A 99 -8.71 -34.53 -5.44
N GLY A 100 -9.20 -33.59 -6.27
CA GLY A 100 -10.51 -33.65 -6.93
C GLY A 100 -11.30 -32.37 -6.70
N GLU A 101 -12.58 -32.35 -7.10
CA GLU A 101 -13.43 -31.15 -6.98
C GLU A 101 -13.45 -30.58 -5.56
N LYS A 102 -13.62 -31.45 -4.56
CA LYS A 102 -13.70 -31.08 -3.14
C LYS A 102 -12.94 -32.07 -2.25
N PHE A 103 -12.53 -31.61 -1.06
CA PHE A 103 -11.99 -32.45 0.01
C PHE A 103 -12.54 -32.04 1.39
N GLU A 104 -12.38 -32.95 2.35
CA GLU A 104 -12.91 -32.84 3.72
C GLU A 104 -12.27 -31.73 4.53
N ASP A 105 -12.97 -31.28 5.58
CA ASP A 105 -12.40 -30.41 6.62
C ASP A 105 -11.42 -31.24 7.45
N GLU A 106 -10.11 -30.98 7.29
CA GLU A 106 -9.07 -31.82 7.91
C GLU A 106 -9.11 -31.76 9.44
N ASN A 107 -9.18 -30.56 10.01
CA ASN A 107 -9.55 -30.30 11.40
C ASN A 107 -9.82 -28.80 11.62
N PHE A 108 -10.34 -28.45 12.79
CA PHE A 108 -10.52 -27.06 13.25
C PHE A 108 -9.62 -26.76 14.45
N HIS A 109 -8.33 -27.15 14.35
CA HIS A 109 -7.39 -27.02 15.45
C HIS A 109 -7.17 -25.57 15.86
N TYR A 110 -6.98 -24.65 14.90
CA TYR A 110 -6.73 -23.24 15.17
C TYR A 110 -7.98 -22.38 15.09
N LYS A 111 -8.01 -21.31 15.90
CA LYS A 111 -9.03 -20.26 15.87
C LYS A 111 -8.71 -19.17 14.87
N HIS A 112 -9.72 -18.41 14.47
CA HIS A 112 -9.56 -17.17 13.70
C HIS A 112 -9.38 -15.97 14.66
N ASP A 113 -8.32 -16.00 15.46
CA ASP A 113 -8.13 -15.11 16.60
C ASP A 113 -7.32 -13.84 16.30
N LYS A 114 -6.76 -13.71 15.08
CA LYS A 114 -5.98 -12.55 14.65
C LYS A 114 -6.11 -12.26 13.15
N GLU A 115 -5.61 -11.11 12.75
CA GLU A 115 -5.42 -10.77 11.33
C GLU A 115 -4.25 -11.56 10.71
N GLY A 116 -4.29 -11.68 9.38
CA GLY A 116 -3.26 -12.35 8.62
C GLY A 116 -3.31 -13.88 8.70
N LEU A 117 -4.44 -14.47 9.08
CA LEU A 117 -4.63 -15.93 9.02
C LEU A 117 -5.12 -16.34 7.63
N LEU A 118 -4.61 -17.45 7.14
CA LEU A 118 -5.00 -18.08 5.88
C LEU A 118 -5.95 -19.25 6.17
N SER A 119 -7.13 -19.23 5.57
CA SER A 119 -8.21 -20.19 5.86
C SER A 119 -9.00 -20.57 4.62
N MET A 120 -9.55 -21.80 4.60
CA MET A 120 -10.25 -22.34 3.44
C MET A 120 -11.64 -21.72 3.30
N ALA A 121 -11.98 -21.24 2.10
CA ALA A 121 -13.37 -20.95 1.76
C ALA A 121 -14.10 -22.25 1.40
N ASN A 122 -15.37 -22.37 1.81
CA ASN A 122 -16.19 -23.54 1.53
C ASN A 122 -17.67 -23.15 1.39
N ALA A 123 -18.49 -24.09 0.91
CA ALA A 123 -19.94 -23.98 0.77
C ALA A 123 -20.68 -24.87 1.77
N GLY A 124 -20.11 -25.00 2.98
CA GLY A 124 -20.56 -25.94 4.02
C GLY A 124 -19.55 -27.05 4.31
N PRO A 125 -19.85 -27.95 5.26
CA PRO A 125 -18.91 -28.96 5.73
C PRO A 125 -18.35 -29.82 4.59
N ASN A 126 -17.05 -30.10 4.63
CA ASN A 126 -16.32 -30.97 3.70
C ASN A 126 -16.42 -30.54 2.22
N THR A 127 -16.42 -29.23 1.95
CA THR A 127 -16.47 -28.70 0.59
C THR A 127 -15.28 -27.81 0.23
N ASN A 128 -14.11 -28.11 0.80
CA ASN A 128 -12.88 -27.38 0.52
C ASN A 128 -12.42 -27.65 -0.92
N GLY A 129 -12.08 -26.61 -1.66
CA GLY A 129 -11.56 -26.69 -3.04
C GLY A 129 -10.20 -26.01 -3.14
N SER A 130 -10.11 -24.96 -3.97
CA SER A 130 -8.93 -24.09 -4.07
C SER A 130 -9.12 -22.70 -3.48
N GLN A 131 -10.37 -22.31 -3.20
CA GLN A 131 -10.66 -20.98 -2.69
C GLN A 131 -10.22 -20.83 -1.23
N PHE A 132 -9.70 -19.63 -0.92
CA PHE A 132 -9.16 -19.29 0.39
C PHE A 132 -9.51 -17.83 0.72
N PHE A 133 -9.38 -17.48 1.99
CA PHE A 133 -9.41 -16.09 2.42
C PHE A 133 -8.30 -15.79 3.41
N ILE A 134 -7.90 -14.51 3.43
CA ILE A 134 -6.94 -13.94 4.37
C ILE A 134 -7.73 -13.04 5.32
N THR A 135 -7.65 -13.28 6.63
CA THR A 135 -8.32 -12.43 7.61
C THR A 135 -7.64 -11.06 7.71
N THR A 136 -8.41 -9.99 7.86
CA THR A 136 -7.87 -8.64 8.12
C THR A 136 -8.16 -8.16 9.54
N VAL A 137 -8.94 -8.94 10.31
CA VAL A 137 -9.28 -8.79 11.72
C VAL A 137 -9.53 -10.19 12.33
N PRO A 138 -9.63 -10.35 13.66
CA PRO A 138 -10.13 -11.58 14.26
C PRO A 138 -11.56 -11.91 13.79
N THR A 139 -11.82 -13.17 13.43
CA THR A 139 -13.10 -13.63 12.87
C THR A 139 -13.64 -14.89 13.55
N PRO A 140 -13.84 -14.90 14.89
CA PRO A 140 -14.17 -16.10 15.67
C PRO A 140 -15.51 -16.76 15.29
N HIS A 141 -16.40 -16.04 14.59
CA HIS A 141 -17.66 -16.58 14.08
C HIS A 141 -17.46 -17.64 12.96
N LEU A 142 -16.24 -17.75 12.43
CA LEU A 142 -15.79 -18.75 11.44
C LEU A 142 -15.16 -20.00 12.10
N ASP A 143 -14.91 -19.96 13.42
CA ASP A 143 -14.34 -21.10 14.15
C ASP A 143 -15.23 -22.34 14.02
N GLY A 144 -14.61 -23.50 13.75
CA GLY A 144 -15.32 -24.76 13.55
C GLY A 144 -16.06 -24.89 12.21
N LYS A 145 -15.91 -23.91 11.31
CA LYS A 145 -16.55 -23.89 9.98
C LYS A 145 -15.55 -23.82 8.83
N HIS A 146 -14.42 -23.16 9.03
CA HIS A 146 -13.37 -23.00 8.04
C HIS A 146 -12.04 -23.48 8.61
N VAL A 147 -11.28 -24.24 7.82
CA VAL A 147 -9.98 -24.79 8.22
C VAL A 147 -8.94 -23.69 8.13
N VAL A 148 -8.42 -23.24 9.28
CA VAL A 148 -7.24 -22.36 9.34
C VAL A 148 -6.00 -23.21 9.05
N PHE A 149 -5.22 -22.82 8.04
CA PHE A 149 -4.11 -23.64 7.55
C PHE A 149 -2.81 -22.87 7.30
N GLY A 150 -2.77 -21.59 7.61
CA GLY A 150 -1.54 -20.82 7.54
C GLY A 150 -1.66 -19.44 8.16
N GLN A 151 -0.56 -18.69 8.09
CA GLN A 151 -0.52 -17.29 8.50
C GLN A 151 0.46 -16.50 7.63
N LEU A 152 0.25 -15.19 7.56
CA LEU A 152 1.19 -14.26 6.96
C LEU A 152 2.46 -14.16 7.78
N MET A 153 3.58 -14.33 7.09
CA MET A 153 4.93 -14.03 7.58
C MET A 153 5.36 -12.61 7.20
N LYS A 154 5.11 -12.22 5.95
CA LYS A 154 5.46 -10.90 5.39
C LYS A 154 4.35 -10.40 4.47
N GLY A 155 4.26 -9.09 4.25
CA GLY A 155 3.34 -8.49 3.27
C GLY A 155 1.95 -8.15 3.81
N MET A 156 1.80 -7.94 5.12
CA MET A 156 0.49 -7.56 5.69
C MET A 156 0.01 -6.21 5.12
N GLY A 157 0.92 -5.28 4.84
CA GLY A 157 0.59 -4.03 4.18
C GLY A 157 -0.03 -4.21 2.79
N VAL A 158 0.39 -5.22 2.01
CA VAL A 158 -0.22 -5.57 0.72
C VAL A 158 -1.65 -6.07 0.91
N VAL A 159 -1.90 -6.88 1.94
CA VAL A 159 -3.26 -7.32 2.30
C VAL A 159 -4.14 -6.15 2.71
N LYS A 160 -3.61 -5.19 3.49
CA LYS A 160 -4.34 -3.96 3.84
C LYS A 160 -4.63 -3.09 2.60
N MET A 161 -3.71 -3.01 1.64
CA MET A 161 -3.98 -2.32 0.37
C MET A 161 -5.11 -2.98 -0.41
N LEU A 162 -5.15 -4.32 -0.47
CA LEU A 162 -6.26 -5.06 -1.07
C LEU A 162 -7.57 -4.77 -0.33
N GLU A 163 -7.57 -4.82 1.01
CA GLU A 163 -8.73 -4.55 1.86
C GLU A 163 -9.33 -3.15 1.65
N GLU A 164 -8.50 -2.15 1.36
CA GLU A 164 -8.90 -0.76 1.15
C GLU A 164 -9.38 -0.47 -0.29
N MET A 165 -9.44 -1.48 -1.16
CA MET A 165 -9.97 -1.30 -2.51
C MET A 165 -11.45 -0.98 -2.53
N GLU A 166 -11.83 -0.07 -3.43
CA GLU A 166 -13.24 0.18 -3.73
C GLU A 166 -13.85 -1.11 -4.31
N THR A 167 -14.98 -1.53 -3.74
CA THR A 167 -15.70 -2.72 -4.16
C THR A 167 -17.13 -2.40 -4.60
N LYS A 168 -17.66 -3.22 -5.49
CA LYS A 168 -19.06 -3.27 -5.87
C LYS A 168 -19.56 -4.68 -5.64
N GLU A 169 -20.52 -4.85 -4.73
CA GLU A 169 -21.02 -6.17 -4.32
C GLU A 169 -19.87 -7.10 -3.86
N ASP A 170 -19.00 -6.56 -2.99
CA ASP A 170 -17.77 -7.18 -2.50
C ASP A 170 -16.68 -7.44 -3.57
N ASN A 171 -16.96 -7.30 -4.87
CA ASN A 171 -15.95 -7.48 -5.92
C ASN A 171 -15.13 -6.19 -6.13
N PRO A 172 -13.79 -6.22 -6.10
CA PRO A 172 -12.99 -5.02 -6.31
C PRO A 172 -13.20 -4.40 -7.70
N VAL A 173 -13.32 -3.08 -7.74
CA VAL A 173 -13.52 -2.30 -8.98
C VAL A 173 -12.28 -2.36 -9.87
N LYS A 174 -11.10 -2.26 -9.25
CA LYS A 174 -9.81 -2.50 -9.93
C LYS A 174 -9.45 -3.98 -9.84
N PRO A 175 -8.99 -4.61 -10.94
CA PRO A 175 -8.52 -5.99 -10.90
C PRO A 175 -7.43 -6.16 -9.83
N CYS A 176 -7.62 -7.13 -8.93
CA CYS A 176 -6.64 -7.50 -7.91
C CYS A 176 -6.22 -8.94 -8.18
N VAL A 177 -4.98 -9.18 -8.59
CA VAL A 177 -4.55 -10.46 -9.18
C VAL A 177 -3.28 -10.99 -8.52
N ILE A 178 -3.23 -12.30 -8.31
CA ILE A 178 -2.00 -13.04 -7.99
C ILE A 178 -1.19 -13.13 -9.28
N ALA A 179 -0.30 -12.17 -9.52
CA ALA A 179 0.45 -12.06 -10.76
C ALA A 179 1.52 -13.16 -10.89
N GLU A 180 2.20 -13.47 -9.79
CA GLU A 180 3.11 -14.61 -9.66
C GLU A 180 2.90 -15.30 -8.32
N CYS A 181 3.16 -16.60 -8.26
CA CYS A 181 3.10 -17.37 -7.03
C CYS A 181 4.08 -18.54 -7.06
N GLY A 182 4.40 -19.06 -5.89
CA GLY A 182 5.28 -20.21 -5.79
C GLY A 182 5.58 -20.61 -4.35
N GLU A 183 6.41 -21.64 -4.22
CA GLU A 183 7.01 -22.05 -2.96
C GLU A 183 8.30 -21.26 -2.72
N HIS A 184 8.47 -20.75 -1.50
CA HIS A 184 9.63 -20.02 -1.05
C HIS A 184 10.54 -20.95 -0.24
N LYS A 185 11.74 -21.25 -0.76
CA LYS A 185 12.63 -22.26 -0.15
C LYS A 185 13.46 -21.65 0.97
N ALA A 186 13.96 -22.52 1.84
CA ALA A 186 14.90 -22.10 2.87
C ALA A 186 16.20 -21.55 2.26
N GLY A 187 16.57 -20.33 2.67
CA GLY A 187 17.74 -19.61 2.15
C GLY A 187 17.46 -18.73 0.93
N ASP A 188 16.27 -18.78 0.35
CA ASP A 188 15.86 -17.82 -0.68
C ASP A 188 15.72 -16.42 -0.07
N ASP A 189 16.03 -15.39 -0.85
CA ASP A 189 15.68 -14.02 -0.49
C ASP A 189 14.15 -13.88 -0.44
N TRP A 190 13.64 -13.15 0.56
CA TRP A 190 12.21 -12.95 0.74
C TRP A 190 11.55 -12.31 -0.49
N GLY A 191 12.30 -11.51 -1.27
CA GLY A 191 11.79 -10.81 -2.45
C GLY A 191 10.68 -9.81 -2.11
N ILE A 192 10.72 -9.26 -0.90
CA ILE A 192 9.74 -8.29 -0.37
C ILE A 192 10.17 -6.84 -0.62
N ALA A 193 11.42 -6.62 -1.03
CA ALA A 193 11.87 -5.33 -1.54
C ALA A 193 11.28 -5.10 -2.94
N PRO A 194 10.95 -3.85 -3.31
CA PRO A 194 10.33 -3.55 -4.59
C PRO A 194 11.30 -3.85 -5.75
N ASN A 195 10.85 -4.66 -6.70
CA ASN A 195 11.58 -4.93 -7.94
C ASN A 195 11.20 -3.92 -9.04
N ASP A 196 11.40 -2.63 -8.76
CA ASP A 196 11.07 -1.52 -9.67
C ASP A 196 12.31 -0.98 -10.42
N GLY A 197 13.44 -1.67 -10.32
CA GLY A 197 14.71 -1.27 -10.91
C GLY A 197 15.41 -0.10 -10.20
N SER A 198 14.89 0.39 -9.07
CA SER A 198 15.52 1.52 -8.35
C SER A 198 16.74 1.10 -7.51
N GLY A 199 16.97 -0.20 -7.33
CA GLY A 199 17.97 -0.72 -6.39
C GLY A 199 17.59 -0.54 -4.91
N ASP A 200 16.30 -0.33 -4.63
CA ASP A 200 15.79 -0.25 -3.26
C ASP A 200 15.74 -1.64 -2.64
N THR A 201 16.46 -1.82 -1.52
CA THR A 201 16.59 -3.10 -0.83
C THR A 201 15.68 -3.21 0.39
N TYR A 202 14.91 -2.17 0.70
CA TYR A 202 14.05 -2.14 1.88
C TYR A 202 12.64 -2.61 1.51
N PRO A 203 11.92 -3.33 2.39
CA PRO A 203 10.51 -3.66 2.15
C PRO A 203 9.65 -2.40 2.07
N ASP A 204 8.57 -2.42 1.29
CA ASP A 204 7.67 -1.25 1.16
C ASP A 204 6.93 -0.92 2.46
N PHE A 205 6.73 -1.91 3.31
CA PHE A 205 6.10 -1.80 4.62
C PHE A 205 7.14 -2.01 5.73
N PRO A 206 7.31 -1.03 6.64
CA PRO A 206 8.37 -1.07 7.65
C PRO A 206 8.28 -2.29 8.58
N GLU A 207 7.09 -2.83 8.84
CA GLU A 207 6.85 -3.97 9.73
C GLU A 207 7.50 -5.26 9.20
N ASP A 208 7.75 -5.31 7.89
CA ASP A 208 8.40 -6.43 7.21
C ASP A 208 9.93 -6.29 7.17
N ALA A 209 10.48 -5.15 7.58
CA ALA A 209 11.90 -4.86 7.53
C ALA A 209 12.66 -5.43 8.73
N ASP A 210 13.87 -5.93 8.49
CA ASP A 210 14.79 -6.35 9.55
C ASP A 210 15.56 -5.13 10.12
N VAL A 211 14.79 -4.09 10.50
CA VAL A 211 15.29 -2.84 11.08
C VAL A 211 14.79 -2.73 12.51
N ASP A 212 15.70 -2.40 13.44
CA ASP A 212 15.30 -2.09 14.81
C ASP A 212 14.73 -0.66 14.88
N PHE A 213 13.39 -0.56 14.96
CA PHE A 213 12.69 0.73 15.04
C PHE A 213 12.94 1.49 16.35
N LYS A 214 13.62 0.88 17.33
CA LYS A 214 14.11 1.59 18.53
C LYS A 214 15.44 2.31 18.28
N ASP A 215 16.13 2.00 17.19
CA ASP A 215 17.33 2.70 16.74
C ASP A 215 16.97 3.77 15.70
N ALA A 216 16.60 4.95 16.20
CA ALA A 216 16.26 6.09 15.35
C ALA A 216 17.40 6.50 14.39
N GLY A 217 18.66 6.19 14.72
CA GLY A 217 19.80 6.44 13.83
C GLY A 217 19.77 5.55 12.58
N LYS A 218 19.52 4.26 12.77
CA LYS A 218 19.36 3.32 11.65
C LYS A 218 18.13 3.62 10.81
N VAL A 219 16.98 3.88 11.45
CA VAL A 219 15.76 4.21 10.70
C VAL A 219 15.94 5.47 9.87
N LEU A 220 16.59 6.50 10.44
CA LEU A 220 16.88 7.72 9.70
C LEU A 220 17.79 7.45 8.49
N SER A 221 18.81 6.60 8.63
CA SER A 221 19.65 6.18 7.49
C SER A 221 18.82 5.54 6.38
N VAL A 222 17.94 4.60 6.74
CA VAL A 222 17.04 3.93 5.77
C VAL A 222 16.14 4.96 5.07
N ALA A 223 15.51 5.84 5.83
CA ALA A 223 14.64 6.87 5.28
C ALA A 223 15.39 7.84 4.36
N GLU A 224 16.65 8.17 4.67
CA GLU A 224 17.50 8.99 3.80
C GLU A 224 17.87 8.30 2.50
N ASP A 225 18.22 7.01 2.55
CA ASP A 225 18.51 6.21 1.36
C ASP A 225 17.28 6.14 0.44
N VAL A 226 16.11 5.81 0.99
CA VAL A 226 14.85 5.76 0.23
C VAL A 226 14.48 7.15 -0.32
N LYS A 227 14.62 8.22 0.48
CA LYS A 227 14.43 9.61 0.00
C LYS A 227 15.37 9.93 -1.16
N ASN A 228 16.63 9.48 -1.12
CA ASN A 228 17.59 9.71 -2.19
C ASN A 228 17.21 8.97 -3.48
N LEU A 229 16.62 7.78 -3.38
CA LEU A 229 16.00 7.11 -4.54
C LEU A 229 14.83 7.93 -5.10
N GLY A 230 13.98 8.48 -4.23
CA GLY A 230 12.93 9.43 -4.63
C GLY A 230 13.48 10.66 -5.35
N ASN A 231 14.60 11.21 -4.88
CA ASN A 231 15.29 12.33 -5.54
C ASN A 231 15.80 11.96 -6.94
N ASN A 232 16.26 10.71 -7.14
CA ASN A 232 16.70 10.24 -8.45
C ASN A 232 15.53 10.17 -9.44
N PHE A 233 14.38 9.62 -9.02
CA PHE A 233 13.16 9.64 -9.82
C PHE A 233 12.65 11.06 -10.09
N PHE A 234 12.73 11.96 -9.10
CA PHE A 234 12.38 13.36 -9.26
C PHE A 234 13.23 14.04 -10.35
N LYS A 235 14.55 13.81 -10.34
CA LYS A 235 15.46 14.33 -11.38
C LYS A 235 15.16 13.74 -12.76
N ALA A 236 14.75 12.48 -12.80
CA ALA A 236 14.29 11.80 -14.02
C ALA A 236 12.88 12.21 -14.45
N GLN A 237 12.23 13.15 -13.74
CA GLN A 237 10.85 13.60 -13.99
C GLN A 237 9.79 12.49 -13.86
N ASN A 238 10.13 11.40 -13.17
CA ASN A 238 9.19 10.35 -12.83
C ASN A 238 8.54 10.66 -11.48
N TRP A 239 7.53 11.53 -11.52
CA TRP A 239 6.90 12.10 -10.32
C TRP A 239 6.17 11.06 -9.47
N GLU A 240 5.52 10.08 -10.11
CA GLU A 240 4.76 9.03 -9.43
C GLU A 240 5.67 8.11 -8.62
N PHE A 241 6.76 7.63 -9.22
CA PHE A 241 7.74 6.82 -8.48
C PHE A 241 8.49 7.62 -7.42
N ALA A 242 8.76 8.91 -7.67
CA ALA A 242 9.32 9.78 -6.65
C ALA A 242 8.39 9.88 -5.43
N ILE A 243 7.08 10.08 -5.65
CA ILE A 243 6.07 10.07 -4.57
C ILE A 243 6.10 8.74 -3.82
N LYS A 244 6.09 7.59 -4.52
CA LYS A 244 6.13 6.26 -3.87
C LYS A 244 7.31 6.12 -2.91
N LYS A 245 8.51 6.57 -3.32
CA LYS A 245 9.70 6.53 -2.47
C LYS A 245 9.61 7.52 -1.30
N TYR A 246 9.15 8.76 -1.50
CA TYR A 246 8.98 9.69 -0.38
C TYR A 246 7.95 9.20 0.63
N SER A 247 6.81 8.67 0.18
CA SER A 247 5.79 8.06 1.04
C SER A 247 6.34 6.86 1.79
N LYS A 248 7.18 6.03 1.17
CA LYS A 248 7.87 4.94 1.84
C LYS A 248 8.81 5.43 2.93
N ALA A 249 9.64 6.43 2.65
CA ALA A 249 10.52 7.02 3.67
C ALA A 249 9.70 7.55 4.86
N LEU A 250 8.56 8.19 4.62
CA LEU A 250 7.65 8.66 5.66
C LEU A 250 7.11 7.51 6.53
N ARG A 251 6.68 6.39 5.93
CA ARG A 251 6.22 5.20 6.69
C ARG A 251 7.28 4.69 7.67
N TYR A 252 8.55 4.63 7.25
CA TYR A 252 9.64 4.20 8.14
C TYR A 252 9.84 5.17 9.31
N LEU A 253 9.81 6.47 9.05
CA LEU A 253 9.94 7.51 10.08
C LEU A 253 8.77 7.47 11.07
N GLU A 254 7.54 7.33 10.56
CA GLU A 254 6.32 7.23 11.37
C GLU A 254 6.35 6.00 12.28
N MET A 255 6.73 4.83 11.76
CA MET A 255 6.86 3.60 12.54
C MET A 255 7.85 3.76 13.70
N CYS A 256 8.99 4.43 13.46
CA CYS A 256 9.97 4.71 14.50
C CYS A 256 9.46 5.71 15.53
N GLY A 257 8.81 6.79 15.07
CA GLY A 257 8.18 7.79 15.95
C GLY A 257 7.14 7.17 16.87
N ASN A 258 6.25 6.33 16.33
CA ASN A 258 5.22 5.62 17.10
C ASN A 258 5.80 4.56 18.04
N THR A 259 6.91 3.91 17.67
CA THR A 259 7.54 2.87 18.50
C THR A 259 8.24 3.44 19.73
N LEU A 260 8.88 4.61 19.58
CA LEU A 260 9.65 5.24 20.66
C LEU A 260 8.81 6.21 21.49
N ASP A 261 7.81 6.86 20.88
CA ASP A 261 6.92 7.85 21.52
C ASP A 261 7.68 8.90 22.35
N ASP A 262 8.77 9.41 21.77
CA ASP A 262 9.72 10.32 22.42
C ASP A 262 9.89 11.61 21.60
N GLU A 263 9.73 12.77 22.26
CA GLU A 263 9.78 14.08 21.60
C GLU A 263 11.16 14.40 20.99
N GLU A 264 12.26 13.97 21.60
CA GLU A 264 13.61 14.24 21.07
C GLU A 264 13.89 13.39 19.83
N VAL A 265 13.38 12.15 19.82
CA VAL A 265 13.38 11.31 18.62
C VAL A 265 12.54 11.96 17.52
N GLN A 266 11.31 12.43 17.82
CA GLN A 266 10.47 13.09 16.82
C GLN A 266 11.19 14.29 16.18
N LYS A 267 11.77 15.19 16.98
CA LYS A 267 12.58 16.32 16.49
C LYS A 267 13.75 15.90 15.60
N LYS A 268 14.31 14.71 15.83
CA LYS A 268 15.40 14.16 14.99
C LYS A 268 14.89 13.64 13.64
N LEU A 269 13.69 13.06 13.60
CA LEU A 269 13.10 12.49 12.37
C LEU A 269 12.41 13.55 11.50
N GLU A 270 11.82 14.57 12.13
CA GLU A 270 11.07 15.67 11.52
C GLU A 270 11.75 16.33 10.30
N PRO A 271 13.06 16.65 10.30
CA PRO A 271 13.70 17.30 9.16
C PRO A 271 13.62 16.46 7.87
N THR A 272 13.83 15.15 7.99
CA THR A 272 13.75 14.24 6.83
C THR A 272 12.30 14.04 6.41
N ALA A 273 11.37 13.92 7.35
CA ALA A 273 9.95 13.83 7.06
C ALA A 273 9.45 15.07 6.31
N LEU A 274 9.77 16.27 6.81
CA LEU A 274 9.40 17.54 6.19
C LEU A 274 9.94 17.66 4.76
N ILE A 275 11.17 17.20 4.49
CA ILE A 275 11.73 17.19 3.13
C ILE A 275 10.94 16.25 2.22
N CYS A 276 10.61 15.04 2.67
CA CYS A 276 9.82 14.09 1.92
C CYS A 276 8.43 14.65 1.58
N ILE A 277 7.70 15.18 2.56
CA ILE A 277 6.37 15.80 2.39
C ILE A 277 6.44 16.95 1.38
N LEU A 278 7.43 17.83 1.54
CA LEU A 278 7.67 18.94 0.63
C LEU A 278 7.92 18.43 -0.80
N ASN A 279 8.76 17.43 -0.99
CA ASN A 279 9.06 16.89 -2.31
C ASN A 279 7.85 16.19 -2.93
N THR A 280 7.03 15.48 -2.14
CA THR A 280 5.74 14.93 -2.55
C THR A 280 4.81 16.04 -3.06
N ALA A 281 4.65 17.14 -2.32
CA ALA A 281 3.86 18.28 -2.78
C ALA A 281 4.37 18.84 -4.12
N ALA A 282 5.69 18.91 -4.31
CA ALA A 282 6.28 19.34 -5.58
C ALA A 282 5.96 18.39 -6.74
N CYS A 283 6.01 17.07 -6.52
CA CYS A 283 5.60 16.08 -7.52
C CYS A 283 4.11 16.21 -7.88
N LYS A 284 3.24 16.33 -6.88
CA LYS A 284 1.78 16.46 -7.09
C LYS A 284 1.43 17.72 -7.88
N LEU A 285 2.11 18.83 -7.64
CA LEU A 285 2.01 20.04 -8.48
C LEU A 285 2.41 19.78 -9.94
N LYS A 286 3.44 18.97 -10.19
CA LYS A 286 3.86 18.59 -11.55
C LYS A 286 2.84 17.70 -12.26
N LEU A 287 2.09 16.92 -11.50
CA LEU A 287 1.01 16.06 -11.98
C LEU A 287 -0.35 16.78 -12.07
N ASN A 288 -0.42 18.07 -11.71
CA ASN A 288 -1.66 18.84 -11.60
C ASN A 288 -2.68 18.27 -10.59
N LEU A 289 -2.19 17.51 -9.61
CA LEU A 289 -2.98 16.94 -8.52
C LEU A 289 -3.15 17.99 -7.41
N TRP A 290 -3.94 19.02 -7.71
CA TRP A 290 -3.98 20.24 -6.90
C TRP A 290 -4.46 20.00 -5.48
N GLN A 291 -5.54 19.24 -5.31
CA GLN A 291 -6.12 18.97 -3.99
C GLN A 291 -5.15 18.18 -3.10
N GLU A 292 -4.56 17.12 -3.65
CA GLU A 292 -3.58 16.31 -2.91
C GLU A 292 -2.28 17.08 -2.63
N ALA A 293 -1.92 18.04 -3.49
CA ALA A 293 -0.77 18.93 -3.25
C ALA A 293 -1.04 19.91 -2.10
N LEU A 294 -2.29 20.35 -1.92
CA LEU A 294 -2.69 21.16 -0.76
C LEU A 294 -2.53 20.36 0.53
N GLU A 295 -3.04 19.14 0.57
CA GLU A 295 -2.96 18.25 1.74
C GLU A 295 -1.50 18.05 2.18
N SER A 296 -0.60 17.74 1.23
CA SER A 296 0.83 17.63 1.56
C SER A 296 1.46 18.96 1.99
N CYS A 297 0.98 20.11 1.51
CA CYS A 297 1.46 21.40 2.00
C CYS A 297 0.94 21.72 3.40
N ASP A 298 -0.30 21.33 3.72
CA ASP A 298 -0.90 21.49 5.03
C ASP A 298 -0.15 20.64 6.07
N GLU A 299 0.11 19.38 5.76
CA GLU A 299 0.94 18.48 6.57
C GLU A 299 2.34 19.08 6.84
N ALA A 300 3.00 19.64 5.81
CA ALA A 300 4.28 20.30 6.00
C ALA A 300 4.20 21.55 6.90
N LEU A 301 3.06 22.24 6.93
CA LEU A 301 2.83 23.43 7.75
C LEU A 301 2.38 23.08 9.17
N GLU A 302 1.81 21.91 9.40
CA GLU A 302 1.58 21.36 10.73
C GLU A 302 2.93 21.09 11.43
N LEU A 303 3.89 20.50 10.70
CA LEU A 303 5.26 20.30 11.20
C LEU A 303 6.03 21.62 11.35
N ASN A 304 5.89 22.54 10.40
CA ASN A 304 6.56 23.84 10.46
C ASN A 304 5.71 24.94 9.82
N GLN A 305 4.96 25.65 10.67
CA GLN A 305 4.04 26.72 10.26
C GLN A 305 4.71 27.90 9.54
N THR A 306 6.03 28.02 9.67
CA THR A 306 6.83 29.07 9.03
C THR A 306 7.53 28.59 7.75
N ASN A 307 7.21 27.38 7.27
CA ASN A 307 7.84 26.85 6.07
C ASN A 307 7.37 27.59 4.80
N THR A 308 8.22 28.50 4.34
CA THR A 308 7.98 29.32 3.15
C THR A 308 7.87 28.51 1.86
N LYS A 309 8.50 27.32 1.75
CA LYS A 309 8.34 26.44 0.58
C LYS A 309 6.96 25.79 0.55
N ALA A 310 6.43 25.37 1.69
CA ALA A 310 5.09 24.82 1.80
C ALA A 310 4.04 25.87 1.44
N LEU A 311 4.11 27.07 2.02
CA LEU A 311 3.20 28.19 1.68
C LEU A 311 3.25 28.53 0.17
N PHE A 312 4.46 28.61 -0.40
CA PHE A 312 4.62 28.89 -1.82
C PHE A 312 3.97 27.81 -2.71
N ARG A 313 4.19 26.53 -2.40
CA ARG A 313 3.61 25.40 -3.14
C ARG A 313 2.10 25.30 -2.96
N ARG A 314 1.60 25.57 -1.75
CA ARG A 314 0.16 25.62 -1.45
C ARG A 314 -0.53 26.71 -2.27
N ALA A 315 0.10 27.88 -2.40
CA ALA A 315 -0.39 28.93 -3.29
C ALA A 315 -0.42 28.53 -4.77
N GLN A 316 0.52 27.71 -5.23
CA GLN A 316 0.49 27.16 -6.60
C GLN A 316 -0.67 26.18 -6.79
N ALA A 317 -0.96 25.34 -5.81
CA ALA A 317 -2.12 24.46 -5.85
C ALA A 317 -3.44 25.24 -5.82
N TRP A 318 -3.56 26.27 -4.98
CA TRP A 318 -4.72 27.17 -4.97
C TRP A 318 -4.95 27.86 -6.33
N GLN A 319 -3.88 28.28 -7.02
CA GLN A 319 -3.98 28.80 -8.38
C GLN A 319 -4.56 27.75 -9.35
N GLY A 320 -4.12 26.49 -9.24
CA GLY A 320 -4.65 25.38 -10.03
C GLY A 320 -6.15 25.16 -9.83
N LEU A 321 -6.63 25.37 -8.59
CA LEU A 321 -8.05 25.34 -8.23
C LEU A 321 -8.80 26.66 -8.48
N LYS A 322 -8.13 27.69 -9.03
CA LYS A 322 -8.66 29.05 -9.25
C LYS A 322 -9.09 29.79 -7.97
N GLU A 323 -8.59 29.36 -6.80
CA GLU A 323 -8.80 29.98 -5.50
C GLU A 323 -7.76 31.10 -5.25
N PHE A 324 -7.77 32.13 -6.11
CA PHE A 324 -6.70 33.14 -6.15
C PHE A 324 -6.56 33.97 -4.86
N ASN A 325 -7.65 34.16 -4.12
CA ASN A 325 -7.62 34.87 -2.83
C ASN A 325 -6.79 34.10 -1.80
N LYS A 326 -6.96 32.77 -1.74
CA LYS A 326 -6.18 31.89 -0.85
C LYS A 326 -4.71 31.85 -1.28
N ALA A 327 -4.46 31.75 -2.60
CA ALA A 327 -3.11 31.81 -3.14
C ALA A 327 -2.37 33.11 -2.74
N MET A 328 -3.02 34.26 -2.85
CA MET A 328 -2.43 35.54 -2.44
C MET A 328 -2.18 35.63 -0.93
N LEU A 329 -3.04 35.03 -0.11
CA LEU A 329 -2.87 35.01 1.35
C LEU A 329 -1.61 34.22 1.73
N ASP A 330 -1.44 33.02 1.16
CA ASP A 330 -0.27 32.19 1.41
C ASP A 330 1.03 32.84 0.93
N LEU A 331 1.02 33.49 -0.24
CA LEU A 331 2.21 34.18 -0.76
C LEU A 331 2.60 35.40 0.09
N LYS A 332 1.62 36.16 0.60
CA LYS A 332 1.89 37.27 1.53
C LYS A 332 2.51 36.76 2.82
N LYS A 333 1.93 35.70 3.42
CA LYS A 333 2.50 35.07 4.61
C LYS A 333 3.92 34.56 4.34
N ALA A 334 4.17 33.96 3.17
CA ALA A 334 5.50 33.51 2.78
C ALA A 334 6.49 34.68 2.63
N GLN A 335 6.03 35.82 2.08
CA GLN A 335 6.84 37.04 1.94
C GLN A 335 7.22 37.64 3.29
N GLU A 336 6.30 37.67 4.26
CA GLU A 336 6.54 38.18 5.61
C GLU A 336 7.57 37.35 6.38
N ILE A 337 7.62 36.04 6.12
CA ILE A 337 8.53 35.11 6.81
C ILE A 337 9.89 35.03 6.10
N ALA A 338 9.94 35.23 4.78
CA ALA A 338 11.16 35.04 4.00
C ALA A 338 12.25 36.04 4.44
N PRO A 339 13.41 35.58 4.93
CA PRO A 339 14.46 36.47 5.38
C PRO A 339 15.07 37.21 4.18
N GLU A 340 15.34 38.51 4.35
CA GLU A 340 15.78 39.41 3.28
C GLU A 340 17.09 38.97 2.60
N ASP A 341 17.91 38.17 3.30
CA ASP A 341 19.17 37.59 2.82
C ASP A 341 18.99 36.50 1.74
N LYS A 342 17.81 35.89 1.64
CA LYS A 342 17.47 34.87 0.62
C LYS A 342 16.86 35.49 -0.63
N GLY A 343 17.64 36.34 -1.31
CA GLY A 343 17.18 37.11 -2.46
C GLY A 343 16.55 36.32 -3.62
N TYR A 344 16.89 35.03 -3.82
CA TYR A 344 16.19 34.19 -4.81
C TYR A 344 14.76 33.84 -4.38
N GLN A 345 14.56 33.50 -3.11
CA GLN A 345 13.26 33.09 -2.58
C GLN A 345 12.28 34.25 -2.58
N VAL A 346 12.71 35.42 -2.11
CA VAL A 346 11.90 36.64 -2.11
C VAL A 346 11.48 37.01 -3.55
N ARG A 347 12.40 36.95 -4.51
CA ARG A 347 12.10 37.18 -5.94
C ARG A 347 11.10 36.17 -6.48
N SER A 348 11.24 34.88 -6.16
CA SER A 348 10.32 33.85 -6.62
C SER A 348 8.89 34.06 -6.09
N ILE A 349 8.74 34.43 -4.82
CA ILE A 349 7.45 34.76 -4.20
C ILE A 349 6.84 35.99 -4.90
N ALA A 350 7.62 37.06 -5.08
CA ALA A 350 7.16 38.27 -5.75
C ALA A 350 6.69 38.01 -7.18
N ASN A 351 7.43 37.19 -7.94
CA ASN A 351 7.07 36.80 -9.29
C ASN A 351 5.76 35.99 -9.32
N GLU A 352 5.59 35.03 -8.40
CA GLU A 352 4.36 34.25 -8.31
C GLU A 352 3.17 35.13 -7.91
N MET A 353 3.35 36.11 -7.02
CA MET A 353 2.28 37.09 -6.68
C MET A 353 1.85 37.91 -7.90
N GLN A 354 2.79 38.32 -8.77
CA GLN A 354 2.45 39.02 -10.01
C GLN A 354 1.66 38.12 -10.97
N LYS A 355 2.04 36.84 -11.05
CA LYS A 355 1.32 35.85 -11.85
C LYS A 355 -0.11 35.65 -11.35
N VAL A 356 -0.34 35.54 -10.04
CA VAL A 356 -1.70 35.45 -9.47
C VAL A 356 -2.52 36.70 -9.81
N LYS A 357 -1.94 37.90 -9.67
CA LYS A 357 -2.62 39.15 -10.04
C LYS A 357 -3.04 39.17 -11.51
N LEU A 358 -2.18 38.68 -12.40
CA LEU A 358 -2.49 38.57 -13.82
C LEU A 358 -3.65 37.59 -14.07
N GLN A 359 -3.61 36.39 -13.47
CA GLN A 359 -4.68 35.39 -13.59
C GLN A 359 -6.03 35.92 -13.09
N VAL A 360 -6.05 36.65 -11.97
CA VAL A 360 -7.26 37.29 -11.45
C VAL A 360 -7.83 38.31 -12.45
N LYS A 361 -6.97 39.09 -13.10
CA LYS A 361 -7.39 40.06 -14.13
C LYS A 361 -7.98 39.33 -15.34
N GLU A 362 -7.33 38.27 -15.80
CA GLU A 362 -7.78 37.47 -16.94
C GLU A 362 -9.13 36.80 -16.68
N GLU A 363 -9.38 36.25 -15.48
CA GLU A 363 -10.69 35.66 -15.17
C GLU A 363 -11.80 36.70 -15.09
N LYS A 364 -11.55 37.88 -14.50
CA LYS A 364 -12.52 38.98 -14.52
C LYS A 364 -12.86 39.43 -15.95
N GLU A 365 -11.88 39.45 -16.85
CA GLU A 365 -12.11 39.77 -18.26
C GLU A 365 -12.91 38.69 -18.99
N LYS A 366 -12.69 37.41 -18.67
CA LYS A 366 -13.49 36.29 -19.21
C LYS A 366 -14.93 36.35 -18.71
N GLU A 367 -15.14 36.55 -17.41
CA GLU A 367 -16.48 36.71 -16.81
C GLU A 367 -17.25 37.85 -17.48
N LYS A 368 -16.60 39.01 -17.65
CA LYS A 368 -17.20 40.16 -18.37
C LYS A 368 -17.61 39.81 -19.80
N LYS A 369 -16.78 39.05 -20.53
CA LYS A 369 -17.09 38.61 -21.90
C LYS A 369 -18.24 37.60 -21.94
N ILE A 370 -18.31 36.68 -20.97
CA ILE A 370 -19.40 35.71 -20.85
C ILE A 370 -20.71 36.46 -20.56
N TYR A 371 -20.70 37.37 -19.58
CA TYR A 371 -21.85 38.20 -19.25
C TYR A 371 -22.31 39.01 -20.48
N ALA A 372 -21.40 39.71 -21.17
CA ALA A 372 -21.74 40.47 -22.36
C ALA A 372 -22.38 39.63 -23.48
N LYS A 373 -22.02 38.34 -23.60
CA LYS A 373 -22.64 37.40 -24.56
C LYS A 373 -23.98 36.82 -24.10
N MET A 374 -24.26 36.80 -22.80
CA MET A 374 -25.54 36.31 -22.27
C MET A 374 -26.68 37.33 -22.43
N PHE A 375 -26.34 38.61 -22.57
CA PHE A 375 -27.30 39.72 -22.69
C PHE A 375 -27.27 40.41 -24.07
N ALA A 376 -26.56 39.82 -25.04
CA ALA A 376 -26.57 40.19 -26.46
C ALA A 376 -27.31 39.10 -27.24
#